data_AF-A0A2M8TBP7-F1
#
_entry.id   AF-A0A2M8TBP7-F1
#
_cell.length_a   1.000
_cell.length_b   1.000
_cell.length_c   1.000
_cell.angle_alpha   90.00
_cell.angle_beta   90.00
_cell.angle_gamma   90.00
#
_symmetry.space_group_name_H-M   'P 1'
#
loop_
_entity.id
_entity.type
_entity.pdbx_description
1 polymer ?
#
loop_
_entity_poly.entity_id
_entity_poly.type
_entity_poly.pdbx_seq_one_letter_code
_entity_poly.pdbx_strand_id
1 'polypeptide(L)'
;MENAMTNYKSLLGITYRKNYVNGNIKVCTLNEINSISTTCGALIPRYNFSNDECDKHMNSLCFYEDGRLKSIYLQTQTNINTPVGTLSANLVSFYESGNIKSFNSSKPTLISTPIGKITTFNSDILNLTSGINSVNFYESGNLKSLLTSSDKVTVSLGDADIEIYEPSLKINAENKKHLDVIPLAISFFDNKIQFNNSTNDEYDLYHFNFTIEHLAFSHPFPYKNPY
;
A
#
# COMPACT_ATOMS: atom_id res chain seq x y z
N MET A 1 11.01 29.03 7.10
CA MET A 1 9.99 28.26 6.38
C MET A 1 9.89 28.84 4.98
N GLU A 2 9.84 27.98 3.96
CA GLU A 2 9.80 28.39 2.56
C GLU A 2 8.48 27.97 1.92
N ASN A 3 8.04 28.71 0.89
CA ASN A 3 6.94 28.33 0.02
C ASN A 3 7.48 28.03 -1.38
N ALA A 4 6.89 27.07 -2.09
CA ALA A 4 7.32 26.74 -3.45
C ALA A 4 6.15 26.40 -4.37
N MET A 5 6.24 26.87 -5.62
CA MET A 5 5.26 26.56 -6.65
C MET A 5 5.42 25.12 -7.13
N THR A 6 4.29 24.43 -7.33
CA THR A 6 4.23 23.09 -7.92
C THR A 6 3.08 23.01 -8.92
N ASN A 7 3.00 21.90 -9.65
CA ASN A 7 1.85 21.57 -10.51
C ASN A 7 0.52 21.47 -9.72
N TYR A 8 0.59 21.45 -8.39
CA TYR A 8 -0.54 21.30 -7.48
C TYR A 8 -0.79 22.56 -6.61
N LYS A 9 -0.31 23.73 -7.06
CA LYS A 9 -0.28 25.04 -6.38
C LYS A 9 0.95 25.25 -5.49
N SER A 10 0.99 26.41 -4.84
CA SER A 10 2.03 26.78 -3.87
C SER A 10 1.94 25.88 -2.64
N LEU A 11 3.01 25.14 -2.36
CA LEU A 11 3.19 24.44 -1.10
C LEU A 11 3.63 25.43 -0.02
N LEU A 12 2.99 25.34 1.14
CA LEU A 12 3.25 26.17 2.30
C LEU A 12 4.02 25.42 3.37
N GLY A 13 4.86 26.12 4.14
CA GLY A 13 5.52 25.55 5.31
C GLY A 13 6.58 24.51 4.99
N ILE A 14 7.35 24.68 3.91
CA ILE A 14 8.46 23.75 3.61
C ILE A 14 9.56 23.94 4.65
N THR A 15 9.84 22.88 5.40
CA THR A 15 10.93 22.82 6.40
C THR A 15 12.17 22.10 5.86
N TYR A 16 11.98 21.22 4.90
CA TYR A 16 13.03 20.50 4.20
C TYR A 16 12.64 20.25 2.75
N ARG A 17 13.59 20.35 1.82
CA ARG A 17 13.42 19.86 0.45
C ARG A 17 14.74 19.41 -0.14
N LYS A 18 14.65 18.50 -1.11
CA LYS A 18 15.70 18.22 -2.10
C LYS A 18 15.11 18.45 -3.48
N ASN A 19 15.94 18.93 -4.40
CA ASN A 19 15.55 19.18 -5.78
C ASN A 19 16.29 18.23 -6.73
N TYR A 20 15.72 18.02 -7.92
CA TYR A 20 16.43 17.48 -9.06
C TYR A 20 17.39 18.54 -9.66
N VAL A 21 18.22 18.11 -10.61
CA VAL A 21 19.18 19.00 -11.29
C VAL A 21 18.46 20.13 -12.05
N ASN A 22 17.27 19.86 -12.58
CA ASN A 22 16.43 20.84 -13.27
C ASN A 22 15.73 21.85 -12.33
N GLY A 23 15.93 21.75 -11.02
CA GLY A 23 15.35 22.64 -10.02
C GLY A 23 13.98 22.21 -9.49
N ASN A 24 13.29 21.25 -10.11
CA ASN A 24 12.03 20.73 -9.60
C ASN A 24 12.23 20.05 -8.24
N ILE A 25 11.24 20.18 -7.36
CA ILE A 25 11.25 19.51 -6.05
C ILE A 25 11.26 18.01 -6.29
N LYS A 26 12.16 17.29 -5.62
CA LYS A 26 12.22 15.83 -5.60
C LYS A 26 11.47 15.26 -4.41
N VAL A 27 11.71 15.84 -3.23
CA VAL A 27 11.03 15.52 -1.98
C VAL A 27 10.91 16.77 -1.13
N CYS A 28 9.88 16.84 -0.29
CA CYS A 28 9.78 17.88 0.73
C CYS A 28 9.07 17.41 2.00
N THR A 29 9.38 18.10 3.09
CA THR A 29 8.71 18.01 4.40
C THR A 29 7.99 19.32 4.66
N LEU A 30 6.73 19.22 5.11
CA LEU A 30 5.84 20.35 5.37
C LEU A 30 5.62 20.49 6.88
N ASN A 31 5.36 21.70 7.37
CA ASN A 31 4.85 21.96 8.72
C ASN A 31 3.55 22.77 8.76
N GLU A 32 2.96 23.03 7.59
CA GLU A 32 1.66 23.68 7.43
C GLU A 32 0.69 22.79 6.65
N ILE A 33 -0.61 22.99 6.87
CA ILE A 33 -1.67 22.27 6.15
C ILE A 33 -1.61 22.63 4.66
N ASN A 34 -1.58 21.61 3.82
CA ASN A 34 -1.69 21.74 2.37
C ASN A 34 -2.77 20.78 1.84
N SER A 35 -3.44 21.13 0.75
CA SER A 35 -4.45 20.28 0.11
C SER A 35 -4.08 20.03 -1.35
N ILE A 36 -3.87 18.76 -1.68
CA ILE A 36 -3.39 18.31 -2.98
C ILE A 36 -4.55 17.62 -3.70
N SER A 37 -5.03 18.21 -4.79
CA SER A 37 -6.05 17.59 -5.64
C SER A 37 -5.45 16.48 -6.50
N THR A 38 -6.01 15.27 -6.41
CA THR A 38 -5.55 14.09 -7.16
C THR A 38 -6.72 13.33 -7.78
N THR A 39 -6.42 12.33 -8.60
CA THR A 39 -7.41 11.36 -9.11
C THR A 39 -8.11 10.57 -8.00
N CYS A 40 -7.49 10.48 -6.83
CA CYS A 40 -7.99 9.77 -5.66
C CYS A 40 -8.83 10.65 -4.71
N GLY A 41 -9.00 11.94 -5.02
CA GLY A 41 -9.61 12.94 -4.16
C GLY A 41 -8.63 14.02 -3.69
N ALA A 42 -9.09 14.92 -2.84
CA ALA A 42 -8.25 15.92 -2.19
C ALA A 42 -7.54 15.29 -0.98
N LEU A 43 -6.21 15.36 -0.97
CA LEU A 43 -5.37 14.69 0.03
C LEU A 43 -4.60 15.73 0.85
N ILE A 44 -4.54 15.51 2.16
CA ILE A 44 -3.78 16.36 3.09
C ILE A 44 -2.45 15.66 3.41
N PRO A 45 -1.31 16.17 2.89
CA PRO A 45 -0.01 15.62 3.22
C PRO A 45 0.27 15.80 4.71
N ARG A 46 1.10 14.92 5.25
CA ARG A 46 1.58 15.01 6.61
C ARG A 46 2.34 16.32 6.80
N TYR A 47 1.97 17.07 7.84
CA TYR A 47 2.64 18.31 8.22
C TYR A 47 2.94 18.37 9.72
N ASN A 48 2.34 17.48 10.52
CA ASN A 48 2.67 17.33 11.93
C ASN A 48 3.37 15.98 12.14
N PHE A 49 4.57 16.05 12.69
CA PHE A 49 5.43 14.93 13.03
C PHE A 49 5.44 14.82 14.56
N SER A 50 5.25 13.61 15.11
CA SER A 50 5.50 13.45 16.54
C SER A 50 7.00 13.68 16.79
N ASN A 51 7.38 13.92 18.05
CA ASN A 51 8.79 14.09 18.40
C ASN A 51 9.61 12.79 18.29
N ASP A 52 9.01 11.70 17.80
CA ASP A 52 9.67 10.42 17.59
C ASP A 52 10.74 10.52 16.50
N GLU A 53 11.88 9.85 16.70
CA GLU A 53 13.00 9.96 15.77
C GLU A 53 12.70 9.38 14.38
N CYS A 54 11.82 8.38 14.30
CA CYS A 54 11.38 7.79 13.02
C CYS A 54 10.62 8.79 12.14
N ASP A 55 9.88 9.72 12.74
CA ASP A 55 9.06 10.68 12.02
C ASP A 55 9.90 11.78 11.37
N LYS A 56 11.06 12.14 11.94
CA LYS A 56 11.93 13.22 11.48
C LYS A 56 12.51 13.00 10.08
N HIS A 57 12.49 11.76 9.59
CA HIS A 57 13.04 11.40 8.28
C HIS A 57 11.96 11.08 7.23
N MET A 58 10.67 11.14 7.58
CA MET A 58 9.59 10.91 6.64
C MET A 58 9.28 12.18 5.83
N ASN A 59 9.42 12.09 4.51
CA ASN A 59 9.02 13.19 3.61
C ASN A 59 7.49 13.25 3.49
N SER A 60 6.92 14.45 3.50
CA SER A 60 5.47 14.65 3.30
C SER A 60 5.06 14.30 1.87
N LEU A 61 5.85 14.75 0.89
CA LEU A 61 5.60 14.59 -0.54
C LEU A 61 6.88 14.19 -1.28
N CYS A 62 6.70 13.34 -2.28
CA CYS A 62 7.73 13.02 -3.27
C CYS A 62 7.18 13.31 -4.67
N PHE A 63 8.05 13.74 -5.57
CA PHE A 63 7.70 14.09 -6.95
C PHE A 63 8.63 13.40 -7.96
N TYR A 64 8.12 13.24 -9.17
CA TYR A 64 8.89 12.90 -10.35
C TYR A 64 9.72 14.10 -10.84
N GLU A 65 10.69 13.86 -11.71
CA GLU A 65 11.60 14.91 -12.19
C GLU A 65 10.88 16.03 -12.96
N ASP A 66 9.72 15.73 -13.55
CA ASP A 66 8.83 16.69 -14.21
C ASP A 66 7.87 17.43 -13.26
N GLY A 67 7.98 17.19 -11.94
CA GLY A 67 7.15 17.83 -10.91
C GLY A 67 5.79 17.19 -10.70
N ARG A 68 5.46 16.07 -11.36
CA ARG A 68 4.22 15.31 -11.08
C ARG A 68 4.35 14.57 -9.74
N LEU A 69 3.23 14.42 -9.03
CA LEU A 69 3.21 13.80 -7.71
C LEU A 69 3.56 12.32 -7.83
N LYS A 70 4.53 11.87 -7.03
CA LYS A 70 4.97 10.48 -6.97
C LYS A 70 4.37 9.75 -5.77
N SER A 71 4.40 10.38 -4.60
CA SER A 71 3.79 9.83 -3.39
C SER A 71 3.46 10.90 -2.37
N ILE A 72 2.48 10.60 -1.53
CA ILE A 72 2.00 11.45 -0.44
C ILE A 72 1.79 10.61 0.82
N TYR A 73 2.49 10.98 1.90
CA TYR A 73 2.18 10.50 3.24
C TYR A 73 1.08 11.38 3.82
N LEU A 74 0.00 10.77 4.31
CA LEU A 74 -1.19 11.50 4.75
C LEU A 74 -1.09 11.87 6.23
N GLN A 75 -1.59 13.05 6.60
CA GLN A 75 -1.63 13.49 8.00
C GLN A 75 -2.46 12.55 8.88
N THR A 76 -3.57 12.06 8.33
CA THR A 76 -4.48 11.11 8.98
C THR A 76 -4.92 10.06 7.96
N GLN A 77 -5.39 8.92 8.47
CA GLN A 77 -6.00 7.90 7.61
C GLN A 77 -7.17 8.53 6.83
N THR A 78 -7.09 8.47 5.50
CA THR A 78 -8.02 9.18 4.62
C THR A 78 -8.66 8.20 3.65
N ASN A 79 -9.97 8.34 3.44
CA ASN A 79 -10.67 7.58 2.40
C ASN A 79 -10.29 8.13 1.03
N ILE A 80 -9.80 7.26 0.17
CA ILE A 80 -9.37 7.57 -1.19
C ILE A 80 -10.23 6.80 -2.21
N ASN A 81 -10.52 7.43 -3.34
CA ASN A 81 -11.19 6.75 -4.44
C ASN A 81 -10.17 5.93 -5.23
N THR A 82 -10.43 4.62 -5.37
CA THR A 82 -9.56 3.70 -6.11
C THR A 82 -10.37 2.90 -7.14
N PRO A 83 -9.72 2.27 -8.13
CA PRO A 83 -10.40 1.39 -9.10
C PRO A 83 -11.19 0.24 -8.47
N VAL A 84 -10.85 -0.18 -7.24
CA VAL A 84 -11.52 -1.27 -6.50
C VAL A 84 -12.44 -0.75 -5.39
N GLY A 85 -12.79 0.55 -5.43
CA GLY A 85 -13.70 1.20 -4.48
C GLY A 85 -13.02 2.23 -3.58
N THR A 86 -13.78 2.77 -2.63
CA THR A 86 -13.28 3.75 -1.66
C THR A 86 -12.63 3.06 -0.48
N LEU A 87 -11.34 3.30 -0.25
CA LEU A 87 -10.53 2.59 0.74
C LEU A 87 -9.76 3.57 1.62
N SER A 88 -9.48 3.18 2.86
CA SER A 88 -8.75 4.03 3.80
C SER A 88 -7.24 3.82 3.67
N ALA A 89 -6.51 4.91 3.45
CA ALA A 89 -5.08 4.91 3.20
C ALA A 89 -4.31 5.84 4.14
N ASN A 90 -3.03 5.53 4.39
CA ASN A 90 -2.07 6.40 5.08
C ASN A 90 -0.92 6.88 4.16
N LEU A 91 -0.65 6.16 3.08
CA LEU A 91 0.32 6.48 2.04
C LEU A 91 -0.31 6.15 0.70
N VAL A 92 -0.19 7.07 -0.26
CA VAL A 92 -0.63 6.87 -1.64
C VAL A 92 0.53 7.17 -2.58
N SER A 93 0.71 6.32 -3.58
CA SER A 93 1.68 6.49 -4.66
C SER A 93 0.99 6.53 -6.00
N PHE A 94 1.56 7.28 -6.94
CA PHE A 94 1.00 7.53 -8.26
C PHE A 94 1.99 7.15 -9.34
N TYR A 95 1.47 6.85 -10.52
CA TYR A 95 2.24 6.86 -11.76
C TYR A 95 2.46 8.30 -12.21
N GLU A 96 3.39 8.49 -13.14
CA GLU A 96 3.61 9.80 -13.77
C GLU A 96 2.34 10.34 -14.44
N SER A 97 1.46 9.49 -14.99
CA SER A 97 0.14 9.92 -15.50
C SER A 97 -0.78 10.54 -14.45
N GLY A 98 -0.50 10.36 -13.15
CA GLY A 98 -1.37 10.75 -12.04
C GLY A 98 -2.39 9.67 -11.66
N ASN A 99 -2.42 8.54 -12.36
CA ASN A 99 -3.20 7.38 -11.95
C ASN A 99 -2.61 6.77 -10.66
N ILE A 100 -3.47 6.23 -9.80
CA ILE A 100 -3.02 5.55 -8.59
C ILE A 100 -2.14 4.35 -8.95
N LYS A 101 -0.99 4.27 -8.31
CA LYS A 101 -0.05 3.14 -8.45
C LYS A 101 -0.24 2.16 -7.33
N SER A 102 -0.33 2.65 -6.10
CA SER A 102 -0.50 1.80 -4.93
C SER A 102 -0.82 2.61 -3.68
N PHE A 103 -1.32 1.93 -2.65
CA PHE A 103 -1.54 2.52 -1.33
C PHE A 103 -1.39 1.49 -0.22
N ASN A 104 -1.15 1.97 0.99
CA ASN A 104 -1.17 1.13 2.19
C ASN A 104 -2.54 1.23 2.88
N SER A 105 -3.20 0.10 3.04
CA SER A 105 -4.50 0.02 3.70
C SER A 105 -4.31 0.23 5.20
N SER A 106 -5.06 1.14 5.80
CA SER A 106 -4.94 1.45 7.22
C SER A 106 -5.63 0.43 8.14
N LYS A 107 -6.49 -0.42 7.56
CA LYS A 107 -7.27 -1.44 8.26
C LYS A 107 -7.63 -2.60 7.33
N PRO A 108 -7.96 -3.78 7.87
CA PRO A 108 -8.52 -4.87 7.07
C PRO A 108 -9.72 -4.37 6.26
N THR A 109 -9.64 -4.51 4.94
CA THR A 109 -10.70 -4.05 4.04
C THR A 109 -10.94 -5.08 2.95
N LEU A 110 -12.20 -5.43 2.74
CA LEU A 110 -12.60 -6.40 1.73
C LEU A 110 -12.65 -5.72 0.36
N ILE A 111 -11.89 -6.24 -0.62
CA ILE A 111 -11.85 -5.72 -2.00
C ILE A 111 -12.20 -6.81 -3.02
N SER A 112 -12.83 -6.41 -4.12
CA SER A 112 -13.11 -7.33 -5.24
C SER A 112 -11.84 -7.62 -6.04
N THR A 113 -11.61 -8.90 -6.34
CA THR A 113 -10.48 -9.39 -7.15
C THR A 113 -10.98 -10.35 -8.22
N PRO A 114 -10.16 -10.71 -9.23
CA PRO A 114 -10.53 -11.70 -10.24
C PRO A 114 -10.97 -13.06 -9.69
N ILE A 115 -10.50 -13.46 -8.49
CA ILE A 115 -10.81 -14.75 -7.87
C ILE A 115 -11.89 -14.66 -6.77
N GLY A 116 -12.50 -13.50 -6.59
CA GLY A 116 -13.48 -13.24 -5.52
C GLY A 116 -13.06 -12.10 -4.61
N LYS A 117 -13.74 -11.95 -3.46
CA LYS A 117 -13.43 -10.88 -2.52
C LYS A 117 -12.32 -11.30 -1.57
N ILE A 118 -11.30 -10.46 -1.40
CA ILE A 118 -10.16 -10.71 -0.49
C ILE A 118 -10.02 -9.55 0.47
N THR A 119 -9.76 -9.85 1.74
CA THR A 119 -9.42 -8.87 2.77
C THR A 119 -7.97 -8.46 2.61
N THR A 120 -7.74 -7.23 2.15
CA THR A 120 -6.40 -6.66 2.10
C THR A 120 -6.04 -6.03 3.44
N PHE A 121 -4.87 -6.43 3.95
CA PHE A 121 -4.22 -5.84 5.11
C PHE A 121 -2.77 -6.26 5.11
N ASN A 122 -1.86 -5.30 5.29
CA ASN A 122 -0.47 -5.58 5.56
C ASN A 122 -0.20 -5.38 7.05
N SER A 123 -0.13 -6.47 7.81
CA SER A 123 0.26 -6.47 9.22
C SER A 123 1.77 -6.45 9.43
N ASP A 124 2.57 -6.66 8.38
CA ASP A 124 4.04 -6.71 8.48
C ASP A 124 4.60 -5.28 8.56
N ILE A 125 4.69 -4.80 9.79
CA ILE A 125 5.20 -3.49 10.16
C ILE A 125 6.71 -3.38 9.91
N LEU A 126 7.43 -4.51 9.84
CA LEU A 126 8.89 -4.54 9.67
C LEU A 126 9.31 -4.55 8.19
N ASN A 127 8.47 -5.11 7.31
CA ASN A 127 8.69 -5.13 5.85
C ASN A 127 8.06 -3.97 5.07
N LEU A 128 7.62 -2.90 5.74
CA LEU A 128 7.46 -1.56 5.11
C LEU A 128 8.72 -1.11 4.33
N THR A 129 9.87 -1.73 4.64
CA THR A 129 11.16 -1.58 3.95
C THR A 129 11.25 -2.26 2.58
N SER A 130 10.36 -3.19 2.23
CA SER A 130 10.36 -3.87 0.91
C SER A 130 9.78 -3.01 -0.22
N GLY A 131 9.16 -1.87 0.10
CA GLY A 131 8.49 -1.01 -0.88
C GLY A 131 7.21 -1.61 -1.47
N ILE A 132 6.72 -2.74 -0.93
CA ILE A 132 5.47 -3.36 -1.35
C ILE A 132 4.33 -2.74 -0.55
N ASN A 133 3.50 -1.97 -1.23
CA ASN A 133 2.29 -1.41 -0.65
C ASN A 133 1.17 -2.47 -0.59
N SER A 134 0.22 -2.32 0.33
CA SER A 134 -0.87 -3.30 0.56
C SER A 134 -1.66 -3.64 -0.70
N VAL A 135 -1.88 -2.66 -1.58
CA VAL A 135 -2.59 -2.85 -2.85
C VAL A 135 -1.86 -2.08 -3.93
N ASN A 136 -1.65 -2.72 -5.08
CA ASN A 136 -0.96 -2.17 -6.23
C ASN A 136 -1.85 -2.31 -7.47
N PHE A 137 -1.77 -1.32 -8.35
CA PHE A 137 -2.50 -1.26 -9.61
C PHE A 137 -1.52 -1.18 -10.77
N TYR A 138 -1.96 -1.67 -11.93
CA TYR A 138 -1.39 -1.23 -13.19
C TYR A 138 -1.82 0.20 -13.50
N GLU A 139 -1.11 0.87 -14.39
CA GLU A 139 -1.47 2.22 -14.82
C GLU A 139 -2.85 2.28 -15.49
N SER A 140 -3.33 1.16 -16.03
CA SER A 140 -4.70 1.00 -16.54
C SER A 140 -5.79 1.03 -15.45
N GLY A 141 -5.41 0.95 -14.18
CA GLY A 141 -6.31 0.83 -13.03
C GLY A 141 -6.66 -0.60 -12.65
N ASN A 142 -6.27 -1.60 -13.44
CA ASN A 142 -6.46 -3.00 -13.08
C ASN A 142 -5.65 -3.35 -11.82
N LEU A 143 -6.22 -4.17 -10.94
CA LEU A 143 -5.52 -4.68 -9.77
C LEU A 143 -4.30 -5.49 -10.21
N LYS A 144 -3.13 -5.11 -9.71
CA LYS A 144 -1.85 -5.76 -10.00
C LYS A 144 -1.46 -6.74 -8.93
N SER A 145 -1.53 -6.33 -7.66
CA SER A 145 -1.23 -7.21 -6.55
C SER A 145 -1.84 -6.69 -5.26
N LEU A 146 -1.98 -7.57 -4.28
CA LEU A 146 -2.37 -7.23 -2.92
C LEU A 146 -1.66 -8.13 -1.91
N LEU A 147 -1.64 -7.67 -0.66
CA LEU A 147 -1.28 -8.46 0.50
C LEU A 147 -2.53 -8.75 1.34
N THR A 148 -2.67 -10.00 1.78
CA THR A 148 -3.64 -10.40 2.78
C THR A 148 -2.96 -11.05 3.98
N SER A 149 -3.41 -10.70 5.17
CA SER A 149 -2.92 -11.27 6.44
C SER A 149 -3.97 -12.13 7.13
N SER A 150 -5.11 -12.37 6.47
CA SER A 150 -6.28 -13.05 7.04
C SER A 150 -6.96 -14.02 6.10
N ASP A 151 -6.59 -14.07 4.82
CA ASP A 151 -7.34 -14.88 3.86
C ASP A 151 -6.46 -16.01 3.34
N LYS A 152 -7.04 -17.21 3.32
CA LYS A 152 -6.49 -18.41 2.70
C LYS A 152 -7.13 -18.59 1.32
N VAL A 153 -6.32 -18.94 0.33
CA VAL A 153 -6.76 -19.27 -1.02
C VAL A 153 -6.43 -20.72 -1.32
N THR A 154 -7.44 -21.49 -1.67
CA THR A 154 -7.30 -22.87 -2.14
C THR A 154 -7.49 -22.91 -3.65
N VAL A 155 -6.54 -23.50 -4.37
CA VAL A 155 -6.60 -23.75 -5.81
C VAL A 155 -6.97 -25.22 -6.05
N SER A 156 -8.01 -25.47 -6.83
CA SER A 156 -8.40 -26.85 -7.20
C SER A 156 -7.68 -27.29 -8.48
N LEU A 157 -6.83 -28.31 -8.41
CA LEU A 157 -6.00 -28.79 -9.54
C LEU A 157 -6.66 -29.88 -10.40
N GLY A 158 -7.78 -30.46 -9.94
CA GLY A 158 -8.45 -31.61 -10.55
C GLY A 158 -8.44 -32.83 -9.63
N ASP A 159 -9.34 -33.79 -9.82
CA ASP A 159 -9.40 -35.08 -9.10
C ASP A 159 -9.11 -35.05 -7.58
N ALA A 160 -9.64 -34.02 -6.90
CA ALA A 160 -9.49 -33.71 -5.47
C ALA A 160 -8.10 -33.18 -5.01
N ASP A 161 -7.14 -33.03 -5.93
CA ASP A 161 -5.87 -32.36 -5.64
C ASP A 161 -6.09 -30.86 -5.47
N ILE A 162 -5.50 -30.31 -4.42
CA ILE A 162 -5.56 -28.90 -4.06
C ILE A 162 -4.19 -28.36 -3.69
N GLU A 163 -4.00 -27.07 -3.93
CA GLU A 163 -2.90 -26.29 -3.37
C GLU A 163 -3.47 -25.22 -2.45
N ILE A 164 -2.79 -24.98 -1.33
CA ILE A 164 -3.24 -24.05 -0.30
C ILE A 164 -2.21 -22.95 -0.10
N TYR A 165 -2.69 -21.71 -0.19
CA TYR A 165 -1.90 -20.51 0.04
C TYR A 165 -2.51 -19.71 1.19
N GLU A 166 -1.74 -19.47 2.24
CA GLU A 166 -2.17 -18.71 3.42
C GLU A 166 -1.05 -17.86 4.01
N PRO A 167 -1.37 -16.83 4.80
CA PRO A 167 -0.38 -16.10 5.59
C PRO A 167 0.39 -17.06 6.49
N SER A 168 1.70 -16.84 6.62
CA SER A 168 2.56 -17.68 7.45
C SER A 168 3.06 -16.93 8.68
N LEU A 169 3.72 -17.63 9.60
CA LEU A 169 4.26 -17.05 10.83
C LEU A 169 5.79 -17.13 10.81
N LYS A 170 6.46 -16.04 11.20
CA LYS A 170 7.91 -16.01 11.48
C LYS A 170 8.15 -15.61 12.92
N ILE A 171 9.21 -16.13 13.52
CA ILE A 171 9.67 -15.66 14.83
C ILE A 171 10.16 -14.22 14.68
N ASN A 172 9.67 -13.32 15.54
CA ASN A 172 10.09 -11.93 15.56
C ASN A 172 11.58 -11.85 15.93
N ALA A 173 12.35 -11.12 15.12
CA ALA A 173 13.81 -11.07 15.24
C ALA A 173 14.29 -10.38 16.54
N GLU A 174 13.55 -9.38 17.00
CA GLU A 174 13.87 -8.58 18.19
C GLU A 174 13.31 -9.22 19.46
N ASN A 175 12.11 -9.80 19.36
CA ASN A 175 11.42 -10.44 20.47
C ASN A 175 11.03 -11.88 20.10
N LYS A 176 11.98 -12.81 20.34
CA LYS A 176 11.84 -14.24 20.03
C LYS A 176 10.64 -14.96 20.69
N LYS A 177 9.88 -14.29 21.55
CA LYS A 177 8.64 -14.79 22.17
C LYS A 177 7.38 -14.41 21.38
N HIS A 178 7.50 -13.58 20.35
CA HIS A 178 6.40 -13.16 19.49
C HIS A 178 6.56 -13.73 18.07
N LEU A 179 5.42 -13.97 17.43
CA LEU A 179 5.34 -14.35 16.03
C LEU A 179 4.81 -13.16 15.23
N ASP A 180 5.50 -12.84 14.14
CA ASP A 180 5.01 -11.89 13.14
C ASP A 180 4.27 -12.67 12.05
N VAL A 181 3.15 -12.10 11.58
CA VAL A 181 2.46 -12.61 10.39
C VAL A 181 3.22 -12.16 9.16
N ILE A 182 3.58 -13.11 8.29
CA ILE A 182 4.00 -12.86 6.92
C ILE A 182 2.73 -12.90 6.05
N PRO A 183 2.31 -11.77 5.46
CA PRO A 183 1.14 -11.73 4.60
C PRO A 183 1.32 -12.63 3.37
N LEU A 184 0.23 -13.24 2.93
CA LEU A 184 0.15 -13.88 1.63
C LEU A 184 0.19 -12.80 0.53
N ALA A 185 1.16 -12.90 -0.37
CA ALA A 185 1.24 -12.03 -1.54
C ALA A 185 0.48 -12.66 -2.72
N ILE A 186 -0.40 -11.88 -3.34
CA ILE A 186 -1.21 -12.28 -4.48
C ILE A 186 -0.99 -11.28 -5.61
N SER A 187 -0.58 -11.75 -6.78
CA SER A 187 -0.35 -10.93 -7.97
C SER A 187 -1.22 -11.42 -9.13
N PHE A 188 -1.66 -10.49 -9.98
CA PHE A 188 -2.44 -10.74 -11.18
C PHE A 188 -1.74 -10.15 -12.40
N PHE A 189 -1.58 -10.93 -13.45
CA PHE A 189 -0.97 -10.52 -14.72
C PHE A 189 -1.33 -11.51 -15.82
N ASP A 190 -1.46 -11.05 -17.06
CA ASP A 190 -1.65 -11.93 -18.24
C ASP A 190 -2.68 -13.06 -18.06
N ASN A 191 -3.84 -12.74 -17.46
CA ASN A 191 -4.90 -13.69 -17.10
C ASN A 191 -4.50 -14.81 -16.12
N LYS A 192 -3.40 -14.61 -15.40
CA LYS A 192 -2.89 -15.49 -14.35
C LYS A 192 -2.98 -14.84 -12.98
N ILE A 193 -2.93 -15.70 -11.98
CA ILE A 193 -2.67 -15.38 -10.58
C ILE A 193 -1.34 -16.03 -10.16
N GLN A 194 -0.59 -15.34 -9.31
CA GLN A 194 0.65 -15.83 -8.72
C GLN A 194 0.62 -15.61 -7.22
N PHE A 195 1.08 -16.62 -6.47
CA PHE A 195 1.22 -16.54 -5.02
C PHE A 195 2.68 -16.38 -4.61
N ASN A 196 2.92 -15.58 -3.56
CA ASN A 196 4.23 -15.38 -2.92
C ASN A 196 5.38 -14.99 -3.87
N ASN A 197 5.05 -14.39 -5.03
CA ASN A 197 5.99 -14.03 -6.09
C ASN A 197 6.82 -15.22 -6.61
N SER A 198 6.26 -16.43 -6.56
CA SER A 198 6.91 -17.67 -6.99
C SER A 198 6.42 -18.05 -8.39
N THR A 199 7.33 -18.28 -9.33
CA THR A 199 6.96 -18.72 -10.70
C THR A 199 6.44 -20.16 -10.75
N ASN A 200 6.62 -20.93 -9.68
CA ASN A 200 6.06 -22.28 -9.56
C ASN A 200 4.59 -22.24 -9.10
N ASP A 201 4.17 -21.12 -8.50
CA ASP A 201 2.85 -20.96 -7.87
C ASP A 201 1.96 -20.04 -8.72
N GLU A 202 1.94 -20.32 -10.04
CA GLU A 202 1.20 -19.58 -11.05
C GLU A 202 0.05 -20.42 -11.64
N TYR A 203 -1.13 -19.80 -11.76
CA TYR A 203 -2.33 -20.46 -12.27
C TYR A 203 -3.08 -19.56 -13.25
N ASP A 204 -3.66 -20.15 -14.30
CA ASP A 204 -4.56 -19.45 -15.21
C ASP A 204 -5.92 -19.22 -14.54
N LEU A 205 -6.39 -17.97 -14.55
CA LEU A 205 -7.62 -17.53 -13.87
C LEU A 205 -8.89 -18.17 -14.43
N TYR A 206 -8.85 -18.65 -15.67
CA TYR A 206 -9.99 -19.21 -16.38
C TYR A 206 -9.95 -20.75 -16.47
N HIS A 207 -8.81 -21.35 -16.15
CA HIS A 207 -8.65 -22.80 -16.10
C HIS A 207 -8.87 -23.38 -14.70
N PHE A 208 -8.40 -22.67 -13.66
CA PHE A 208 -8.46 -23.15 -12.28
C PHE A 208 -9.60 -22.50 -11.50
N ASN A 209 -10.10 -23.21 -10.48
CA ASN A 209 -11.07 -22.69 -9.53
C ASN A 209 -10.37 -22.30 -8.22
N PHE A 210 -10.83 -21.21 -7.64
CA PHE A 210 -10.27 -20.62 -6.43
C PHE A 210 -11.36 -20.54 -5.35
N THR A 211 -11.04 -21.00 -4.16
CA THR A 211 -11.89 -20.83 -2.97
C THR A 211 -11.17 -19.96 -1.95
N ILE A 212 -11.88 -18.97 -1.42
CA ILE A 212 -11.34 -18.03 -0.43
C ILE A 212 -11.99 -18.34 0.93
N GLU A 213 -11.16 -18.52 1.95
CA GLU A 213 -11.59 -18.62 3.34
C GLU A 213 -11.04 -17.42 4.13
N HIS A 214 -11.94 -16.67 4.77
CA HIS A 214 -11.57 -15.55 5.62
C HIS A 214 -11.30 -16.05 7.04
N LEU A 215 -10.03 -16.12 7.41
CA LEU A 215 -9.60 -16.51 8.74
C LEU A 215 -9.95 -15.41 9.74
N ALA A 216 -10.54 -15.79 10.88
CA ALA A 216 -10.76 -14.85 11.96
C ALA A 216 -9.40 -14.31 12.44
N PHE A 217 -9.31 -13.00 12.68
CA PHE A 217 -8.19 -12.40 13.39
C PHE A 217 -8.15 -12.97 14.82
N SER A 218 -7.44 -14.09 15.01
CA SER A 218 -7.43 -14.82 16.28
C SER A 218 -6.61 -14.12 17.37
N HIS A 219 -5.97 -12.99 17.05
CA HIS A 219 -5.33 -12.11 18.02
C HIS A 219 -5.66 -10.64 17.70
N PRO A 220 -5.93 -9.80 18.72
CA PRO A 220 -5.87 -8.36 18.53
C PRO A 220 -4.44 -8.04 18.07
N PHE A 221 -4.30 -7.46 16.86
CA PHE A 221 -3.02 -6.89 16.46
C PHE A 221 -2.54 -5.99 17.60
N PRO A 222 -1.29 -6.13 18.06
CA PRO A 222 -0.79 -5.40 19.21
C PRO A 222 -0.46 -3.96 18.81
N TYR A 223 -1.42 -3.21 18.29
CA TYR A 223 -1.24 -1.79 18.03
C TYR A 223 -2.45 -1.03 18.55
N LYS A 224 -2.35 -0.67 19.84
CA LYS A 224 -2.92 0.58 20.32
C LYS A 224 -2.44 1.68 19.39
N ASN A 225 -3.36 2.54 18.96
CA ASN A 225 -3.06 3.82 18.32
C ASN A 225 -1.84 4.47 19.00
N PRO A 226 -0.79 4.87 18.27
CA PRO A 226 0.07 5.94 18.72
C PRO A 226 -0.68 7.24 18.41
N TYR A 227 -1.62 7.61 19.28
CA TYR A 227 -2.01 9.00 19.48
C TYR A 227 -1.48 9.42 20.84
#